data_AF-W2FSV4-F1
#
_entry.id   AF-W2FSV4-F1
#
_cell.length_a   1.000
_cell.length_b   1.000
_cell.length_c   1.000
_cell.angle_alpha   90.00
_cell.angle_beta   90.00
_cell.angle_gamma   90.00
#
_symmetry.space_group_name_H-M   'P 1'
#
loop_
_entity.id
_entity.type
_entity.pdbx_description
1 polymer ?
#
loop_
_entity_poly.entity_id
_entity_poly.type
_entity_poly.pdbx_seq_one_letter_code
_entity_poly.pdbx_strand_id
1 'polypeptide(L)'
;YCDNASIACAPGQRYHGRGPIQLSWNYNYYNAGEALGIDLLNSPDIVSTDTTVTWMTALWYWMTPHAGRVIHDVVAGENGFAQSTDIINGGLECGPDAPNTGNEQQRITYFTKMCEALGVEPLGATSCNA
;
A
#
# COMPACT_ATOMS: atom_id res chain seq x y z
N TYR A 1 -4.49 -14.24 5.29
CA TYR A 1 -4.24 -12.90 5.84
C TYR A 1 -4.79 -12.80 7.26
N CYS A 2 -4.20 -13.54 8.18
CA CYS A 2 -4.49 -13.48 9.60
C CYS A 2 -3.21 -13.94 10.31
N ASP A 3 -2.59 -13.03 11.05
CA ASP A 3 -1.43 -13.28 11.87
C ASP A 3 -1.79 -12.96 13.33
N ASN A 4 -2.00 -14.02 14.12
CA ASN A 4 -2.38 -13.89 15.53
C ASN A 4 -1.19 -13.57 16.45
N ALA A 5 0.01 -13.32 15.93
CA ALA A 5 1.17 -13.00 16.75
C ALA A 5 1.06 -11.65 17.48
N SER A 6 0.40 -10.65 16.87
CA SER A 6 0.29 -9.28 17.40
C SER A 6 -1.13 -8.87 17.74
N ILE A 7 -2.06 -9.06 16.80
CA ILE A 7 -3.45 -8.63 16.91
C ILE A 7 -4.34 -9.83 16.61
N ALA A 8 -5.12 -10.28 17.60
CA ALA A 8 -6.00 -11.42 17.41
C ALA A 8 -7.04 -11.13 16.31
N CYS A 9 -7.18 -12.05 15.36
CA CYS A 9 -8.19 -11.96 14.32
C CYS A 9 -9.59 -12.12 14.90
N ALA A 10 -10.52 -11.26 14.48
CA ALA A 10 -11.91 -11.37 14.87
C ALA A 10 -12.53 -12.68 14.33
N PRO A 11 -13.31 -13.42 15.14
CA PRO A 11 -13.93 -14.67 14.70
C PRO A 11 -14.75 -14.50 13.42
N GLY A 12 -14.53 -15.39 12.45
CA GLY A 12 -15.25 -15.36 11.17
C GLY A 12 -14.77 -14.30 10.16
N GLN A 13 -13.88 -13.40 10.56
CA GLN A 13 -13.41 -12.32 9.70
C GLN A 13 -12.20 -12.72 8.84
N ARG A 14 -12.06 -12.07 7.68
CA ARG A 14 -10.95 -12.27 6.73
C ARG A 14 -10.40 -10.94 6.24
N TYR A 15 -9.08 -10.78 6.32
CA TYR A 15 -8.38 -9.53 5.98
C TYR A 15 -7.64 -9.61 4.64
N HIS A 16 -8.31 -10.13 3.60
CA HIS A 16 -7.80 -10.09 2.23
C HIS A 16 -7.83 -8.65 1.68
N GLY A 17 -7.17 -8.44 0.54
CA GLY A 17 -7.04 -7.13 -0.10
C GLY A 17 -8.37 -6.48 -0.40
N ARG A 18 -8.58 -5.25 0.10
CA ARG A 18 -9.73 -4.39 -0.24
C ARG A 18 -9.26 -2.97 -0.55
N GLY A 19 -10.04 -2.26 -1.36
CA GLY A 19 -9.80 -0.87 -1.72
C GLY A 19 -8.57 -0.62 -2.60
N PRO A 20 -8.23 0.66 -2.86
CA PRO A 20 -7.22 1.09 -3.83
C PRO A 20 -5.81 0.60 -3.51
N ILE A 21 -5.45 0.54 -2.22
CA ILE A 21 -4.13 0.05 -1.77
C ILE A 21 -4.11 -1.47 -1.54
N GLN A 22 -5.23 -2.17 -1.79
CA GLN A 22 -5.41 -3.59 -1.46
C GLN A 22 -5.02 -3.90 0.00
N LEU A 23 -5.57 -3.12 0.94
CA LEU A 23 -5.32 -3.26 2.38
C LEU A 23 -5.51 -4.71 2.80
N SER A 24 -4.46 -5.32 3.34
CA SER A 24 -4.38 -6.75 3.65
C SER A 24 -3.77 -6.97 5.02
N TRP A 25 -4.10 -8.10 5.66
CA TRP A 25 -3.69 -8.50 7.01
C TRP A 25 -4.40 -7.78 8.17
N ASN A 26 -4.74 -8.54 9.20
CA ASN A 26 -5.45 -8.09 10.41
C ASN A 26 -4.78 -6.89 11.09
N TYR A 27 -3.45 -6.86 11.17
CA TYR A 27 -2.75 -5.75 11.82
C TYR A 27 -2.94 -4.43 11.06
N ASN A 28 -3.01 -4.45 9.72
CA ASN A 28 -3.27 -3.24 8.94
C ASN A 28 -4.72 -2.76 9.09
N TYR A 29 -5.69 -3.69 9.10
CA TYR A 29 -7.09 -3.32 9.35
C TYR A 29 -7.26 -2.72 10.74
N TYR A 30 -6.65 -3.32 11.77
CA TYR A 30 -6.67 -2.76 13.12
C TYR A 30 -6.04 -1.37 13.19
N ASN A 31 -4.80 -1.21 12.71
CA ASN A 31 -4.09 0.08 12.81
C ASN A 31 -4.78 1.19 11.99
N ALA A 32 -5.32 0.87 10.82
CA ALA A 32 -6.13 1.80 10.04
C ALA A 32 -7.41 2.16 10.80
N GLY A 33 -8.06 1.17 11.40
CA GLY A 33 -9.28 1.37 12.18
C GLY A 33 -9.07 2.29 13.38
N GLU A 34 -8.00 2.08 14.14
CA GLU A 34 -7.60 2.93 15.26
C GLU A 34 -7.35 4.38 14.81
N ALA A 35 -6.63 4.57 13.70
CA ALA A 35 -6.34 5.90 13.17
C ALA A 35 -7.58 6.65 12.66
N LEU A 36 -8.56 5.91 12.14
CA LEU A 36 -9.79 6.46 11.55
C LEU A 36 -10.97 6.52 12.54
N GLY A 37 -10.86 5.89 13.71
CA GLY A 37 -11.96 5.75 14.66
C GLY A 37 -13.08 4.81 14.17
N ILE A 38 -12.73 3.80 13.36
CA ILE A 38 -13.66 2.85 12.75
C ILE A 38 -13.21 1.42 13.07
N ASP A 39 -14.08 0.58 13.59
CA ASP A 39 -13.73 -0.82 13.92
C ASP A 39 -13.61 -1.70 12.66
N LEU A 40 -12.49 -1.57 11.97
CA LEU A 40 -12.16 -2.35 10.78
C LEU A 40 -11.65 -3.76 11.11
N LEU A 41 -11.28 -4.04 12.37
CA LEU A 41 -10.86 -5.39 12.77
C LEU A 41 -12.08 -6.33 12.82
N ASN A 42 -13.20 -5.87 13.38
CA ASN A 42 -14.43 -6.66 13.45
C ASN A 42 -15.34 -6.45 12.21
N SER A 43 -15.16 -5.35 11.48
CA SER A 43 -15.97 -5.03 10.29
C SER A 43 -15.11 -4.74 9.04
N PRO A 44 -14.23 -5.66 8.59
CA PRO A 44 -13.29 -5.41 7.49
C PRO A 44 -13.98 -5.15 6.14
N ASP A 45 -15.20 -5.65 5.93
CA ASP A 45 -15.92 -5.49 4.67
C ASP A 45 -16.28 -4.03 4.36
N ILE A 46 -16.34 -3.16 5.38
CA ILE A 46 -16.60 -1.72 5.21
C ILE A 46 -15.58 -1.08 4.26
N VAL A 47 -14.32 -1.55 4.24
CA VAL A 47 -13.29 -1.07 3.31
C VAL A 47 -13.67 -1.28 1.84
N SER A 48 -14.59 -2.20 1.54
CA SER A 48 -15.09 -2.48 0.18
C SER A 48 -16.51 -1.99 -0.11
N THR A 49 -17.28 -1.59 0.91
CA THR A 49 -18.69 -1.22 0.77
C THR A 49 -18.96 0.26 1.01
N ASP A 50 -18.11 0.94 1.80
CA ASP A 50 -18.21 2.38 2.04
C ASP A 50 -17.11 3.11 1.27
N THR A 51 -17.50 3.95 0.31
CA THR A 51 -16.57 4.66 -0.57
C THR A 51 -15.63 5.60 0.19
N THR A 52 -16.09 6.24 1.26
CA THR A 52 -15.25 7.13 2.06
C THR A 52 -14.19 6.32 2.81
N VAL A 53 -14.57 5.22 3.46
CA VAL A 53 -13.64 4.33 4.17
C VAL A 53 -12.65 3.67 3.19
N THR A 54 -13.11 3.27 2.01
CA THR A 54 -12.28 2.74 0.93
C THR A 54 -11.10 3.67 0.61
N TRP A 55 -11.35 4.98 0.46
CA TRP A 55 -10.29 5.95 0.16
C TRP A 55 -9.49 6.37 1.39
N MET A 56 -10.14 6.52 2.55
CA MET A 56 -9.46 6.86 3.80
C MET A 56 -8.39 5.82 4.17
N THR A 57 -8.67 4.54 3.99
CA THR A 57 -7.69 3.47 4.28
C THR A 57 -6.49 3.48 3.32
N ALA A 58 -6.71 3.82 2.04
CA ALA A 58 -5.61 3.97 1.09
C ALA A 58 -4.72 5.17 1.43
N LEU A 59 -5.33 6.32 1.75
CA LEU A 59 -4.60 7.51 2.19
C LEU A 59 -3.90 7.31 3.53
N TRP A 60 -4.54 6.63 4.48
CA TRP A 60 -3.91 6.25 5.74
C TRP A 60 -2.63 5.46 5.49
N TYR A 61 -2.66 4.42 4.65
CA TYR A 61 -1.47 3.63 4.35
C TYR A 61 -0.37 4.47 3.69
N TRP A 62 -0.76 5.38 2.79
CA TRP A 62 0.15 6.30 2.09
C TRP A 62 0.85 7.31 3.01
N MET A 63 0.16 7.74 4.07
CA MET A 63 0.64 8.75 5.03
C MET A 63 1.27 8.15 6.29
N THR A 64 1.17 6.84 6.50
CA THR A 64 1.66 6.17 7.70
C THR A 64 3.09 5.66 7.52
N PRO A 65 3.99 5.79 8.51
CA PRO A 65 5.33 5.24 8.43
C PRO A 65 5.36 3.69 8.36
N HIS A 66 6.14 3.15 7.42
CA HIS A 66 6.46 1.73 7.28
C HIS A 66 7.97 1.56 7.36
N ALA A 67 8.46 0.87 8.40
CA ALA A 67 9.90 0.74 8.68
C ALA A 67 10.65 2.09 8.67
N GLY A 68 10.02 3.15 9.18
CA GLY A 68 10.60 4.50 9.25
C GLY A 68 10.49 5.35 7.97
N ARG A 69 9.84 4.85 6.91
CA ARG A 69 9.61 5.59 5.65
C ARG A 69 8.13 5.84 5.43
N VAL A 70 7.77 7.04 4.97
CA VAL A 70 6.39 7.41 4.60
C VAL A 70 6.32 7.55 3.09
N ILE A 71 5.29 6.98 2.46
CA ILE A 71 5.20 7.01 0.99
C ILE A 71 5.07 8.45 0.50
N HIS A 72 4.20 9.25 1.13
CA HIS A 72 4.05 10.68 0.82
C HIS A 72 5.37 11.46 0.82
N ASP A 73 6.26 11.17 1.77
CA ASP A 73 7.52 11.89 1.91
C ASP A 73 8.53 11.45 0.84
N VAL A 74 8.65 10.14 0.58
CA VAL A 74 9.64 9.65 -0.40
C VAL A 74 9.28 10.04 -1.83
N VAL A 75 7.99 10.14 -2.18
CA VAL A 75 7.58 10.53 -3.54
C VAL A 75 7.85 12.00 -3.87
N ALA A 76 8.18 12.82 -2.88
CA ALA A 76 8.62 14.21 -3.09
C ALA A 76 10.11 14.32 -3.46
N GLY A 77 10.86 13.21 -3.40
CA GLY A 77 12.29 13.15 -3.69
C GLY A 77 12.65 12.39 -4.97
N GLU A 78 13.96 12.37 -5.28
CA GLU A 78 14.49 11.58 -6.39
C GLU A 78 14.35 10.08 -6.12
N ASN A 79 14.04 9.32 -7.18
CA ASN A 79 13.72 7.88 -7.13
C ASN A 79 12.48 7.57 -6.29
N GLY A 80 11.63 8.57 -5.99
CA GLY A 80 10.52 8.43 -5.06
C GLY A 80 9.50 7.36 -5.45
N PHE A 81 9.27 7.17 -6.76
CA PHE A 81 8.38 6.12 -7.25
C PHE A 81 8.92 4.70 -6.97
N ALA A 82 10.21 4.45 -7.25
CA ALA A 82 10.85 3.17 -6.94
C ALA A 82 10.77 2.87 -5.43
N GLN A 83 11.05 3.88 -4.59
CA GLN A 83 10.95 3.75 -3.13
C GLN A 83 9.51 3.46 -2.67
N SER A 84 8.49 4.05 -3.31
CA SER A 84 7.09 3.76 -2.98
C SER A 84 6.72 2.30 -3.27
N THR A 85 7.22 1.73 -4.36
CA THR A 85 6.99 0.31 -4.70
C THR A 85 7.64 -0.61 -3.67
N ASP A 86 8.87 -0.29 -3.25
CA ASP A 86 9.59 -1.02 -2.21
C ASP A 86 8.86 -0.96 -0.85
N ILE A 87 8.29 0.19 -0.47
CA ILE A 87 7.48 0.31 0.75
C ILE A 87 6.21 -0.55 0.65
N ILE A 88 5.51 -0.52 -0.48
CA ILE A 88 4.23 -1.22 -0.64
C ILE A 88 4.43 -2.75 -0.67
N ASN A 89 5.42 -3.25 -1.39
CA ASN A 89 5.59 -4.69 -1.59
C ASN A 89 7.02 -5.13 -1.95
N GLY A 90 8.03 -4.43 -1.44
CA GLY A 90 9.43 -4.64 -1.81
C GLY A 90 9.93 -6.06 -1.61
N GLY A 91 9.49 -6.74 -0.55
CA GLY A 91 9.86 -8.14 -0.28
C GLY A 91 9.42 -9.13 -1.37
N LEU A 92 8.51 -8.74 -2.26
CA LEU A 92 8.07 -9.56 -3.40
C LEU A 92 8.45 -8.96 -4.75
N GLU A 93 8.63 -7.64 -4.84
CA GLU A 93 8.73 -6.91 -6.11
C GLU A 93 10.09 -6.25 -6.35
N CYS A 94 10.94 -6.10 -5.33
CA CYS A 94 12.18 -5.34 -5.41
C CYS A 94 13.42 -6.17 -5.03
N GLY A 95 14.49 -6.01 -5.79
CA GLY A 95 15.77 -6.67 -5.58
C GLY A 95 16.00 -7.87 -6.51
N PRO A 96 17.25 -8.37 -6.57
CA PRO A 96 17.66 -9.36 -7.58
C PRO A 96 16.90 -10.69 -7.48
N ASP A 97 16.44 -11.05 -6.28
CA ASP A 97 15.76 -12.33 -6.00
C ASP A 97 14.23 -12.17 -5.88
N ALA A 98 13.68 -11.00 -6.26
CA ALA A 98 12.26 -10.73 -6.14
C ALA A 98 11.42 -11.68 -7.01
N PRO A 99 10.46 -12.43 -6.44
CA PRO A 99 9.67 -13.39 -7.20
C PRO A 99 8.66 -12.75 -8.17
N ASN A 100 8.31 -11.48 -7.98
CA ASN A 100 7.20 -10.81 -8.69
C ASN A 100 7.62 -9.48 -9.36
N THR A 101 8.80 -9.41 -9.98
CA THR A 101 9.27 -8.20 -10.69
C THR A 101 8.31 -7.74 -11.80
N GLY A 102 7.53 -8.65 -12.40
CA GLY A 102 6.49 -8.30 -13.38
C GLY A 102 5.35 -7.41 -12.83
N ASN A 103 5.12 -7.42 -11.50
CA ASN A 103 4.14 -6.54 -10.88
C ASN A 103 4.66 -5.10 -10.80
N GLU A 104 5.95 -4.92 -10.49
CA GLU A 104 6.59 -3.61 -10.47
C GLU A 104 6.56 -2.96 -11.87
N GLN A 105 6.81 -3.74 -12.93
CA GLN A 105 6.69 -3.24 -14.30
C GLN A 105 5.28 -2.72 -14.64
N GLN A 106 4.23 -3.34 -14.10
CA GLN A 106 2.87 -2.83 -14.25
C GLN A 106 2.67 -1.51 -13.48
N ARG A 107 3.23 -1.38 -12.28
CA ARG A 107 3.18 -0.11 -11.53
C ARG A 107 3.86 1.01 -12.31
N ILE A 108 5.06 0.77 -12.84
CA ILE A 108 5.79 1.73 -13.68
C ILE A 108 4.92 2.15 -14.88
N THR A 109 4.28 1.18 -15.54
CA THR A 109 3.41 1.45 -16.69
C THR A 109 2.26 2.41 -16.32
N TYR A 110 1.58 2.19 -15.19
CA TYR A 110 0.50 3.09 -14.75
C TYR A 110 1.03 4.45 -14.32
N PHE A 111 2.18 4.50 -13.63
CA PHE A 111 2.78 5.75 -13.22
C PHE A 111 3.19 6.63 -14.41
N THR A 112 3.88 6.06 -15.41
CA THR A 112 4.28 6.79 -16.61
C THR A 112 3.07 7.35 -17.35
N LYS A 113 1.99 6.57 -17.50
CA LYS A 113 0.73 7.07 -18.10
C LYS A 113 0.14 8.27 -17.35
N MET A 114 0.26 8.28 -16.03
CA MET A 114 -0.24 9.37 -15.19
C MET A 114 0.67 10.60 -15.27
N CYS A 115 1.98 10.42 -15.34
CA CYS A 115 2.94 11.49 -15.63
C CYS A 115 2.66 12.15 -16.98
N GLU A 116 2.47 11.35 -18.04
CA GLU A 116 2.10 11.83 -19.38
C GLU A 116 0.79 12.63 -19.35
N ALA A 117 -0.24 12.12 -18.68
CA ALA A 117 -1.53 12.79 -18.57
C ALA A 117 -1.45 14.13 -17.82
N LEU A 118 -0.52 14.26 -16.86
CA LEU A 118 -0.30 15.47 -16.07
C LEU A 118 0.74 16.42 -16.69
N GLY A 119 1.44 16.00 -17.75
CA GLY A 119 2.50 16.78 -18.38
C GLY A 119 3.75 16.96 -17.50
N VAL A 120 4.09 15.94 -16.70
CA VAL A 120 5.26 15.92 -15.82
C VAL A 120 6.16 14.72 -16.13
N GLU A 121 7.42 14.80 -15.73
CA GLU A 121 8.39 13.70 -15.88
C GLU A 121 8.69 13.02 -14.54
N PRO A 122 8.93 11.70 -14.52
CA PRO A 122 9.50 11.02 -13.37
C PRO A 122 10.82 11.64 -12.91
N LEU A 123 11.00 11.77 -11.60
CA LEU A 123 12.26 12.22 -11.02
C LEU A 123 13.11 11.02 -10.58
N GLY A 124 14.18 10.73 -11.35
CA GLY A 124 15.08 9.61 -11.09
C GLY A 124 14.54 8.26 -11.55
N ALA A 125 15.04 7.19 -10.96
CA ALA A 125 14.65 5.81 -11.24
C ALA A 125 13.20 5.52 -10.83
N THR A 126 12.46 4.89 -11.74
CA THR A 126 11.13 4.33 -11.49
C THR A 126 11.18 2.85 -11.08
N SER A 127 12.27 2.16 -11.41
CA SER A 127 12.49 0.75 -11.06
C SER A 127 13.14 0.61 -9.69
N CYS A 128 12.65 -0.32 -8.88
CA CYS A 128 13.33 -0.77 -7.65
C CYS A 128 14.18 -2.03 -7.88
N ASN A 129 14.23 -2.53 -9.12
CA ASN A 129 15.11 -3.59 -9.57
C ASN A 129 16.25 -2.94 -10.38
N ALA A 130 17.43 -2.80 -9.76
CA ALA A 130 18.65 -2.26 -10.36
C ALA A 130 19.72 -3.33 -10.49
#